data_AF-A0A842WSS9-F1
#
_entry.id   AF-A0A842WSS9-F1
#
_cell.length_a   1.000
_cell.length_b   1.000
_cell.length_c   1.000
_cell.angle_alpha   90.00
_cell.angle_beta   90.00
_cell.angle_gamma   90.00
#
_symmetry.space_group_name_H-M   'P 1'
#
loop_
_entity.id
_entity.type
_entity.pdbx_description
1 polymer ?
#
loop_
_entity_poly.entity_id
_entity_poly.type
_entity_poly.pdbx_seq_one_letter_code
_entity_poly.pdbx_strand_id
1 'polypeptide(L)'
;MKSSERCESCGDEIGQLPPAKTLEENYARDEQMNLGICTKCFEKRFKVISKKRSGYGGTIFELEKKDPPRFGLGSKAFSCLRCSWVAWTEEGMAVHVKKKHS
;
A
#
# COMPACT_ATOMS: atom_id res chain seq x y z
N MET A 1 -5.33 25.31 0.85
CA MET A 1 -6.05 24.17 0.25
C MET A 1 -5.35 22.90 0.72
N LYS A 2 -6.01 22.02 1.49
CA LYS A 2 -5.43 20.72 1.86
C LYS A 2 -5.42 19.87 0.58
N SER A 3 -4.25 19.63 0.02
CA SER A 3 -4.07 18.68 -1.08
C SER A 3 -4.58 17.32 -0.60
N SER A 4 -5.68 16.83 -1.15
CA SER A 4 -6.12 15.47 -0.88
C SER A 4 -5.05 14.52 -1.44
N GLU A 5 -4.40 13.77 -0.55
CA GLU A 5 -3.45 12.74 -0.98
C GLU A 5 -4.22 11.68 -1.76
N ARG A 6 -3.79 11.42 -2.99
CA ARG A 6 -4.38 10.39 -3.85
C ARG A 6 -3.56 9.11 -3.78
N CYS A 7 -4.25 7.99 -3.87
CA CYS A 7 -3.68 6.66 -3.86
C CYS A 7 -2.85 6.41 -5.12
N GLU A 8 -1.58 6.06 -4.95
CA GLU A 8 -0.65 5.69 -6.03
C GLU A 8 -1.00 4.35 -6.72
N SER A 9 -2.03 3.63 -6.24
CA SER A 9 -2.48 2.35 -6.79
C SER A 9 -3.81 2.45 -7.52
N CYS A 10 -4.81 3.16 -7.01
CA CYS A 10 -6.13 3.26 -7.62
C CYS A 10 -6.55 4.68 -8.04
N GLY A 11 -5.86 5.73 -7.58
CA GLY A 11 -6.21 7.12 -7.85
C GLY A 11 -7.20 7.75 -6.86
N ASP A 12 -7.88 6.93 -6.04
CA ASP A 12 -8.85 7.41 -5.04
C ASP A 12 -8.20 8.27 -3.94
N GLU A 13 -8.98 9.12 -3.29
CA GLU A 13 -8.51 9.90 -2.14
C GLU A 13 -8.19 9.01 -0.94
N ILE A 14 -7.02 9.23 -0.34
CA ILE A 14 -6.60 8.60 0.90
C ILE A 14 -7.32 9.34 2.04
N GLY A 15 -8.37 8.71 2.58
CA GLY A 15 -9.07 9.22 3.76
C GLY A 15 -8.18 9.20 5.01
N GLN A 16 -8.60 9.92 6.05
CA GLN A 16 -7.92 9.90 7.35
C GLN A 16 -7.96 8.49 7.93
N LEU A 17 -6.78 7.90 8.16
CA LEU A 17 -6.68 6.59 8.77
C LEU A 17 -7.06 6.68 10.26
N PRO A 18 -7.90 5.76 10.77
CA PRO A 18 -8.21 5.72 12.19
C PRO A 18 -6.93 5.49 13.01
N PRO A 19 -6.92 5.89 14.30
CA PRO A 19 -5.78 5.63 15.17
C PRO A 19 -5.56 4.12 15.31
N ALA A 20 -4.30 3.69 15.16
CA ALA A 20 -3.91 2.29 15.36
C ALA A 20 -4.06 1.90 16.83
N LYS A 21 -4.67 0.75 17.09
CA LYS A 21 -4.89 0.18 18.42
C LYS A 21 -3.88 -0.90 18.76
N THR A 22 -3.26 -1.51 17.76
CA THR A 22 -2.27 -2.59 17.92
C THR A 22 -0.95 -2.23 17.24
N LEU A 23 0.14 -2.89 17.66
CA LEU A 23 1.44 -2.74 17.01
C LEU A 23 1.40 -3.18 15.53
N GLU A 24 0.59 -4.19 15.22
CA GLU A 24 0.34 -4.66 13.85
C GLU A 24 -0.30 -3.57 12.99
N GLU A 25 -1.36 -2.93 13.51
CA GLU A 25 -2.04 -1.83 12.81
C GLU A 25 -1.12 -0.62 12.64
N ASN A 26 -0.25 -0.35 13.61
CA ASN A 26 0.70 0.75 13.52
C ASN A 26 1.73 0.50 12.41
N TYR A 27 2.30 -0.72 12.38
CA TYR A 27 3.19 -1.14 11.30
C TYR A 27 2.50 -1.10 9.92
N ALA A 28 1.28 -1.61 9.82
CA ALA A 28 0.51 -1.58 8.59
C ALA A 28 0.28 -0.16 8.08
N ARG A 29 -0.03 0.77 9.00
CA ARG A 29 -0.27 2.17 8.70
C ARG A 29 1.00 2.87 8.22
N ASP A 30 2.13 2.66 8.89
CA ASP A 30 3.41 3.27 8.50
C ASP A 30 3.82 2.81 7.10
N GLU A 31 3.69 1.51 6.82
CA GLU A 31 3.94 0.97 5.48
C GLU A 31 2.94 1.48 4.43
N GLN A 32 1.66 1.57 4.78
CA GLN A 32 0.64 2.11 3.88
C GLN A 32 0.96 3.57 3.49
N MET A 33 1.38 4.39 4.44
CA MET A 33 1.80 5.77 4.21
C MET A 33 3.08 5.85 3.36
N ASN A 34 4.05 4.98 3.63
CA ASN A 34 5.29 4.88 2.86
C ASN A 34 5.01 4.55 1.37
N LEU A 35 4.10 3.60 1.14
CA LEU A 35 3.64 3.19 -0.19
C LEU A 35 2.71 4.22 -0.85
N GLY A 36 2.12 5.15 -0.10
CA GLY A 36 1.21 6.16 -0.61
C GLY A 36 -0.10 5.59 -1.18
N ILE A 37 -0.65 4.54 -0.55
CA ILE A 37 -1.86 3.86 -1.04
C ILE A 37 -3.01 3.92 -0.02
N CYS A 38 -4.25 3.73 -0.51
CA CYS A 38 -5.42 3.64 0.36
C CYS A 38 -5.54 2.25 1.01
N THR A 39 -6.28 2.15 2.12
CA THR A 39 -6.41 0.92 2.91
C THR A 39 -6.97 -0.24 2.08
N LYS A 40 -7.95 0.04 1.21
CA LYS A 40 -8.53 -0.95 0.30
C LYS A 40 -7.49 -1.56 -0.66
N CYS A 41 -6.57 -0.74 -1.17
CA CYS A 41 -5.49 -1.22 -2.02
C CYS A 41 -4.44 -1.97 -1.21
N PHE A 42 -4.11 -1.48 -0.02
CA PHE A 42 -3.16 -2.12 0.88
C PHE A 42 -3.61 -3.52 1.27
N GLU A 43 -4.84 -3.69 1.76
CA GLU A 43 -5.39 -4.99 2.20
C GLU A 43 -5.47 -6.02 1.07
N LYS A 44 -5.69 -5.56 -0.18
CA LYS A 44 -5.73 -6.44 -1.33
C LYS A 44 -4.33 -6.81 -1.84
N ARG A 45 -3.32 -5.95 -1.67
CA ARG A 45 -1.93 -6.20 -2.13
C ARG A 45 -1.07 -6.89 -1.09
N PHE A 46 -1.32 -6.64 0.18
CA PHE A 46 -0.43 -7.02 1.26
C PHE A 46 -1.19 -7.74 2.36
N LYS A 47 -0.49 -8.67 3.00
CA LYS A 47 -0.86 -9.27 4.26
C LYS A 47 0.23 -8.92 5.27
N VAL A 48 -0.14 -8.35 6.40
CA VAL A 48 0.79 -8.22 7.52
C VAL A 48 0.91 -9.60 8.16
N ILE A 49 2.13 -10.10 8.26
CA ILE A 49 2.44 -11.35 8.93
C ILE A 49 3.32 -11.07 10.13
N SER A 50 3.07 -11.79 11.22
CA SER A 50 3.90 -11.72 12.42
C SER A 50 4.77 -12.97 12.50
N LYS A 51 6.08 -12.76 12.66
CA LYS A 51 7.06 -13.83 12.86
C LYS A 51 7.68 -13.69 14.25
N LYS A 52 7.73 -14.80 14.98
CA LYS A 52 8.47 -14.87 16.24
C LYS A 52 9.97 -14.96 15.94
N ARG A 53 10.76 -14.03 16.45
CA ARG A 53 12.21 -14.09 16.34
C ARG A 53 12.74 -15.17 17.29
N SER A 54 13.21 -16.29 16.73
CA SER A 54 13.89 -17.34 17.48
C SER A 54 15.15 -16.76 18.13
N GLY A 55 15.16 -16.67 19.47
CA GLY A 55 16.34 -16.27 20.26
C GLY A 55 16.07 -15.23 21.36
N TYR A 56 15.17 -14.26 21.15
CA TYR A 56 15.00 -13.11 22.08
C TYR A 56 13.54 -12.73 22.38
N GLY A 57 12.56 -13.53 21.98
CA GLY A 57 11.15 -13.33 22.37
C GLY A 57 10.44 -12.12 21.75
N GLY A 58 10.96 -11.56 20.65
CA GLY A 58 10.35 -10.45 19.92
C GLY A 58 9.44 -10.89 18.78
N THR A 59 8.35 -10.16 18.56
CA THR A 59 7.50 -10.28 17.36
C THR A 59 7.98 -9.30 16.29
N ILE A 60 8.24 -9.79 15.08
CA ILE A 60 8.56 -8.98 13.91
C ILE A 60 7.34 -8.97 13.00
N PHE A 61 6.98 -7.80 12.50
CA PHE A 61 5.94 -7.66 11.48
C PHE A 61 6.60 -7.49 10.11
N GLU A 62 6.09 -8.20 9.12
CA GLU A 62 6.54 -8.13 7.73
C GLU A 62 5.34 -8.00 6.79
N LEU A 63 5.56 -7.45 5.60
CA LEU A 63 4.57 -7.45 4.53
C LEU A 63 4.80 -8.61 3.58
N GLU A 64 3.79 -9.46 3.46
CA GLU A 64 3.71 -10.49 2.43
C GLU A 64 2.85 -9.98 1.27
N LYS A 65 3.40 -10.02 0.04
CA LYS A 65 2.65 -9.65 -1.16
C LYS A 65 1.64 -10.75 -1.50
N LYS A 66 0.38 -10.37 -1.66
CA LYS A 66 -0.69 -11.26 -2.13
C LYS A 66 -0.66 -11.36 -3.65
N ASP A 67 -1.11 -12.50 -4.17
CA ASP A 67 -1.35 -12.66 -5.59
C ASP A 67 -2.44 -11.68 -6.07
N PRO A 68 -2.31 -11.15 -7.30
CA PRO A 68 -3.31 -10.26 -7.86
C PRO A 68 -4.67 -10.99 -7.99
N PRO A 69 -5.79 -10.32 -7.68
CA PRO A 69 -7.11 -10.92 -7.82
C PRO A 69 -7.38 -11.26 -9.30
N ARG A 70 -8.02 -12.41 -9.55
CA ARG A 70 -8.34 -12.86 -10.93
C ARG A 70 -9.31 -11.92 -11.66
N PHE A 71 -10.18 -11.23 -10.93
CA PHE A 71 -11.19 -10.31 -11.47
C PHE A 71 -11.32 -9.05 -10.60
N GLY A 72 -11.80 -7.96 -11.20
CA GLY A 72 -12.06 -6.69 -10.50
C GLY A 72 -10.81 -5.82 -10.29
N LEU A 73 -10.94 -4.81 -9.42
CA LEU A 73 -9.85 -3.86 -9.15
C LEU A 73 -8.62 -4.60 -8.58
N GLY A 74 -7.51 -4.51 -9.31
CA GLY A 74 -6.24 -5.20 -9.04
C GLY A 74 -5.94 -6.39 -9.96
N SER A 75 -6.87 -6.78 -10.83
CA SER A 75 -6.64 -7.82 -11.84
C SER A 75 -5.78 -7.35 -13.02
N LYS A 76 -5.83 -6.04 -13.32
CA LYS A 76 -4.95 -5.38 -14.27
C LYS A 76 -3.88 -4.60 -13.53
N ALA A 77 -2.70 -4.57 -14.12
CA ALA A 77 -1.52 -3.93 -13.57
C ALA A 77 -0.93 -2.98 -14.62
N PHE A 78 -0.67 -1.75 -14.20
CA PHE A 78 0.07 -0.75 -14.96
C PHE A 78 1.45 -0.65 -14.31
N SER A 79 2.50 -0.88 -15.08
CA SER A 79 3.87 -0.80 -14.57
C SER A 79 4.46 0.57 -14.87
N CYS A 80 5.15 1.16 -13.90
CA CYS A 80 5.88 2.39 -14.13
C CYS A 80 7.08 2.11 -15.04
N LEU A 81 7.35 2.99 -16.00
CA LEU A 81 8.50 2.84 -16.88
C LEU A 81 9.82 3.31 -16.25
N ARG A 82 9.77 3.99 -15.09
CA ARG A 82 10.95 4.57 -14.42
C ARG A 82 11.38 3.78 -13.18
N CYS A 83 10.48 3.00 -12.57
CA CYS A 83 10.78 2.19 -11.40
C CYS A 83 9.94 0.91 -11.38
N SER A 84 10.17 0.03 -10.41
CA SER A 84 9.42 -1.23 -10.25
C SER A 84 8.02 -1.05 -9.63
N TRP A 85 7.46 0.16 -9.62
CA TRP A 85 6.12 0.40 -9.10
C TRP A 85 5.06 -0.12 -10.06
N VAL A 86 3.98 -0.67 -9.48
CA VAL A 86 2.82 -1.16 -10.22
C VAL A 86 1.58 -0.52 -9.63
N ALA A 87 0.74 0.09 -10.46
CA ALA A 87 -0.59 0.58 -10.11
C ALA A 87 -1.68 -0.34 -10.71
N TRP A 88 -2.92 -0.18 -10.26
CA TRP A 88 -4.08 -0.97 -10.74
C TRP A 88 -4.98 -0.19 -11.68
N THR A 89 -4.81 1.12 -11.74
CA THR A 89 -5.51 2.03 -12.65
C THR A 89 -4.50 2.99 -13.28
N GLU A 90 -4.84 3.51 -14.45
CA GLU A 90 -4.05 4.57 -15.10
C GLU A 90 -3.97 5.82 -14.24
N GLU A 91 -5.06 6.19 -13.56
CA GLU A 91 -5.09 7.31 -12.63
C GLU A 91 -4.11 7.13 -11.47
N GLY A 92 -4.06 5.94 -10.86
CA GLY A 92 -3.08 5.61 -9.83
C GLY A 92 -1.65 5.72 -10.35
N MET A 93 -1.39 5.27 -11.58
CA MET A 93 -0.08 5.42 -12.22
C MET A 93 0.27 6.88 -12.48
N ALA A 94 -0.67 7.69 -12.96
CA ALA A 94 -0.47 9.11 -13.18
C ALA A 94 -0.13 9.84 -11.86
N VAL A 95 -0.82 9.50 -10.77
CA VAL A 95 -0.51 10.01 -9.42
C VAL A 95 0.90 9.60 -9.00
N HIS A 96 1.26 8.33 -9.16
CA HIS A 96 2.59 7.84 -8.83
C HIS A 96 3.70 8.58 -9.59
N VAL A 97 3.58 8.66 -10.92
CA VAL A 97 4.55 9.37 -11.77
C VAL A 97 4.65 10.84 -11.36
N LYS A 98 3.52 11.51 -11.11
CA LYS A 98 3.49 12.91 -10.67
C LYS A 98 4.17 13.11 -9.31
N LYS A 99 4.07 12.16 -8.38
CA LYS A 99 4.58 12.31 -7.02
C LYS A 99 6.03 11.86 -6.85
N LYS A 100 6.45 10.83 -7.58
CA LYS A 100 7.77 10.20 -7.41
C LYS A 100 8.76 10.53 -8.53
N HIS A 101 8.28 11.03 -9.66
CA HIS A 101 9.08 11.20 -10.87
C HIS A 101 8.87 12.54 -11.59
N SER A 102 8.07 13.45 -11.02
CA SER A 102 7.91 14.81 -11.54
C SER A 102 8.87 15.80 -10.90
#